data_AF-E1NRF4-F1
#
_entry.id   AF-E1NRF4-F1
#
_cell.length_a   1.000
_cell.length_b   1.000
_cell.length_c   1.000
_cell.angle_alpha   90.00
_cell.angle_beta   90.00
_cell.angle_gamma   90.00
#
_symmetry.space_group_name_H-M   'P 1'
#
loop_
_entity.id
_entity.type
_entity.pdbx_description
1 polymer ?
#
loop_
_entity_poly.entity_id
_entity_poly.type
_entity_poly.pdbx_seq_one_letter_code
_entity_poly.pdbx_strand_id
1 'polypeptide(L)'
;MQMLSYLSVLQDNSHIFSTNPVNIFGAFYQTMTQKVEHLNNKANISSSFVTKRTPDESVNKLKYNGLFILDDDLNISQIDANLDTPSTYSKLYSNLRINKDNNLISANGISRNDFSLLERYNKLLIINAAKSILNGDIKLNPYKYADTTPLTFSDYNDIYFFDDMLPENNYHHILKADKKQLSVRSLMR
;
A
#
# COMPACT_ATOMS: atom_id res chain seq x y z
N MET A 1 0.60 3.00 8.12
CA MET A 1 0.89 4.29 8.79
C MET A 1 1.93 5.11 8.03
N GLN A 2 3.17 4.64 7.85
CA GLN A 2 4.29 5.46 7.32
C GLN A 2 3.97 6.30 6.07
N MET A 3 3.59 5.66 4.95
CA MET A 3 3.28 6.37 3.70
C MET A 3 2.14 7.39 3.82
N LEU A 4 1.09 7.04 4.56
CA LEU A 4 -0.06 7.93 4.77
C LEU A 4 0.33 9.15 5.62
N SER A 5 1.18 8.95 6.63
CA SER A 5 1.74 10.05 7.41
C SER A 5 2.59 10.99 6.56
N TYR A 6 3.41 10.47 5.65
CA TYR A 6 4.19 11.31 4.73
C TYR A 6 3.29 12.13 3.80
N LEU A 7 2.25 11.51 3.23
CA LEU A 7 1.29 12.24 2.39
C LEU A 7 0.56 13.33 3.18
N SER A 8 0.15 13.05 4.41
CA SER A 8 -0.51 14.03 5.29
C SER A 8 0.38 15.25 5.54
N VAL A 9 1.66 15.02 5.88
CA VAL A 9 2.63 16.12 6.06
C VAL A 9 2.81 16.92 4.77
N LEU A 10 2.92 16.27 3.61
CA LEU A 10 3.03 16.97 2.32
C LEU A 10 1.79 17.79 1.99
N GLN A 11 0.59 17.27 2.30
CA GLN A 11 -0.69 17.95 2.07
C GLN A 11 -0.78 19.21 2.96
N ASP A 12 -0.56 19.05 4.26
CA ASP A 12 -0.64 20.13 5.27
C ASP A 12 0.39 21.24 5.02
N ASN A 13 1.57 20.87 4.48
CA ASN A 13 2.69 21.79 4.25
C ASN A 13 2.86 22.14 2.77
N SER A 14 1.85 21.92 1.94
CA SER A 14 1.90 22.16 0.49
C SER A 14 2.33 23.58 0.11
N HIS A 15 1.93 24.57 0.90
CA HIS A 15 2.31 25.98 0.75
C HIS A 15 3.82 26.25 0.79
N ILE A 16 4.62 25.35 1.38
CA ILE A 16 6.09 25.45 1.42
C ILE A 16 6.68 25.10 0.05
N PHE A 17 6.05 24.19 -0.68
CA PHE A 17 6.60 23.58 -1.90
C PHE A 17 6.00 24.14 -3.18
N SER A 18 4.84 24.80 -3.10
CA SER A 18 4.13 25.31 -4.26
C SER A 18 3.19 26.46 -3.89
N THR A 19 3.15 27.48 -4.75
CA THR A 19 2.16 28.56 -4.70
C THR A 19 0.79 28.09 -5.18
N ASN A 20 0.76 27.03 -5.99
CA ASN A 20 -0.46 26.41 -6.52
C ASN A 20 -0.92 25.25 -5.62
N PRO A 21 -2.22 24.93 -5.59
CA PRO A 21 -2.75 23.78 -4.86
C PRO A 21 -2.06 22.48 -5.33
N VAL A 22 -1.57 21.70 -4.37
CA VAL A 22 -0.88 20.43 -4.64
C VAL A 22 -1.91 19.30 -4.59
N ASN A 23 -2.15 18.67 -5.74
CA ASN A 23 -2.98 17.49 -5.84
C ASN A 23 -2.13 16.23 -5.70
N ILE A 24 -2.28 15.53 -4.57
CA ILE A 24 -1.55 14.29 -4.30
C ILE A 24 -2.17 13.15 -5.09
N PHE A 25 -1.40 12.58 -6.01
CA PHE A 25 -1.82 11.43 -6.82
C PHE A 25 -1.84 10.10 -6.05
N GLY A 26 -0.94 9.92 -5.10
CA GLY A 26 -0.87 8.69 -4.31
C GLY A 26 0.46 8.48 -3.62
N ALA A 27 0.62 7.32 -2.99
CA ALA A 27 1.87 6.88 -2.38
C ALA A 27 2.27 5.52 -2.92
N PHE A 28 3.53 5.40 -3.35
CA PHE A 28 4.00 4.25 -4.10
C PHE A 28 5.33 3.72 -3.59
N TYR A 29 5.42 2.40 -3.51
CA TYR A 29 6.68 1.69 -3.33
C TYR A 29 7.25 1.31 -4.69
N GLN A 30 8.55 1.50 -4.84
CA GLN A 30 9.32 0.98 -5.96
C GLN A 30 10.13 -0.22 -5.51
N THR A 31 10.02 -1.31 -6.25
CA THR A 31 10.86 -2.48 -6.01
C THR A 31 12.27 -2.20 -6.55
N MET A 32 13.27 -2.18 -5.67
CA MET A 32 14.68 -2.16 -6.06
C MET A 32 15.23 -3.59 -5.98
N THR A 33 15.73 -4.12 -7.09
CA THR A 33 16.26 -5.48 -7.15
C THR A 33 17.43 -5.57 -8.10
N GLN A 34 18.43 -6.36 -7.73
CA GLN A 34 19.54 -6.78 -8.61
C GLN A 34 19.28 -8.16 -9.23
N LYS A 35 18.13 -8.79 -8.91
CA LYS A 35 17.81 -10.12 -9.42
C LYS A 35 17.66 -10.07 -10.93
N VAL A 36 18.57 -10.76 -11.61
CA VAL A 36 18.47 -11.05 -13.04
C VAL A 36 17.37 -12.09 -13.28
N GLU A 37 16.69 -12.01 -14.42
CA GLU A 37 15.67 -13.00 -14.74
C GLU A 37 16.28 -14.38 -15.00
N HIS A 38 15.63 -15.39 -14.45
CA HIS A 38 15.92 -16.77 -14.78
C HIS A 38 15.33 -17.07 -16.17
N LEU A 39 16.21 -17.18 -17.17
CA LEU A 39 15.83 -17.50 -18.56
C LEU A 39 15.20 -18.90 -18.73
N ASN A 40 15.32 -19.76 -17.71
CA ASN A 40 14.84 -21.15 -17.73
C ASN A 40 13.37 -21.33 -17.31
N ASN A 41 12.56 -20.26 -17.34
CA ASN A 41 11.12 -20.43 -17.14
C ASN A 41 10.49 -20.99 -18.42
N LYS A 42 9.68 -22.06 -18.31
CA LYS A 42 9.06 -22.76 -19.45
C LYS A 42 8.14 -21.86 -20.30
N ALA A 43 7.68 -20.74 -19.74
CA ALA A 43 6.93 -19.69 -20.44
C ALA A 43 7.79 -18.85 -21.42
N ASN A 44 9.11 -18.79 -21.21
CA ASN A 44 10.04 -17.88 -21.90
C ASN A 44 10.81 -18.55 -23.04
N ILE A 45 10.52 -19.83 -23.31
CA ILE A 45 11.12 -20.61 -24.40
C ILE A 45 9.99 -21.01 -25.35
N SER A 46 10.07 -20.56 -26.61
CA SER A 46 9.11 -20.98 -27.64
C SER A 46 9.24 -22.48 -27.93
N SER A 47 8.23 -23.07 -28.56
CA SER A 47 8.30 -24.44 -29.09
C SER A 47 9.46 -24.67 -30.08
N SER A 48 10.03 -23.59 -30.62
CA SER A 48 11.20 -23.59 -31.51
C SER A 48 12.53 -23.31 -30.79
N PHE A 49 12.59 -23.40 -29.45
CA PHE A 49 13.78 -23.14 -28.64
C PHE A 49 14.34 -21.70 -28.75
N VAL A 50 13.52 -20.75 -29.19
CA VAL A 50 13.88 -19.33 -29.20
C VAL A 50 13.46 -18.73 -27.87
N THR A 51 14.35 -17.95 -27.24
CA THR A 51 13.99 -17.19 -26.05
C THR A 51 12.99 -16.11 -26.45
N LYS A 52 11.75 -16.23 -25.95
CA LYS A 52 10.82 -15.11 -25.92
C LYS A 52 11.35 -14.17 -24.85
N ARG A 53 12.22 -13.24 -25.24
CA ARG A 53 12.47 -12.05 -24.42
C ARG A 53 11.14 -11.31 -24.41
N THR A 54 10.39 -11.43 -23.33
CA THR A 54 9.30 -10.51 -23.01
C THR A 54 9.96 -9.38 -22.21
N PRO A 55 10.27 -8.21 -22.81
CA PRO A 55 10.70 -7.05 -22.04
C PRO A 55 9.76 -6.73 -20.87
N ASP A 56 8.50 -7.14 -20.99
CA ASP A 56 7.43 -6.78 -20.07
C ASP A 56 7.49 -7.48 -18.71
N GLU A 57 8.02 -8.69 -18.55
CA GLU A 57 7.99 -9.37 -17.23
C GLU A 57 8.89 -8.70 -16.20
N SER A 58 10.11 -8.32 -16.60
CA SER A 58 11.05 -7.56 -15.78
C SER A 58 10.49 -6.19 -15.44
N VAL A 59 9.98 -5.49 -16.44
CA VAL A 59 9.42 -4.15 -16.29
C VAL A 59 8.20 -4.18 -15.37
N ASN A 60 7.35 -5.20 -15.47
CA ASN A 60 6.18 -5.36 -14.60
C ASN A 60 6.55 -5.50 -13.11
N LYS A 61 7.67 -6.14 -12.77
CA LYS A 61 8.14 -6.25 -11.37
C LYS A 61 8.67 -4.93 -10.81
N LEU A 62 9.13 -4.04 -11.69
CA LEU A 62 9.69 -2.73 -11.34
C LEU A 62 8.62 -1.63 -11.28
N LYS A 63 7.39 -1.92 -11.72
CA LYS A 63 6.27 -0.99 -11.63
C LYS A 63 6.02 -0.56 -10.19
N TYR A 64 5.64 0.70 -10.05
CA TYR A 64 5.23 1.30 -8.80
C TYR A 64 3.97 0.62 -8.26
N ASN A 65 4.04 0.15 -7.03
CA ASN A 65 2.92 -0.49 -6.33
C ASN A 65 2.51 0.37 -5.14
N GLY A 66 1.22 0.69 -5.02
CA GLY A 66 0.78 1.54 -3.93
C GLY A 66 -0.71 1.86 -3.96
N LEU A 67 -1.02 2.97 -3.32
CA LEU A 67 -2.36 3.53 -3.16
C LEU A 67 -2.51 4.71 -4.12
N PHE A 68 -3.59 4.70 -4.91
CA PHE A 68 -3.94 5.81 -5.80
C PHE A 68 -5.09 6.60 -5.19
N ILE A 69 -4.99 7.93 -5.25
CA ILE A 69 -6.08 8.84 -4.92
C ILE A 69 -6.67 9.25 -6.27
N LEU A 70 -7.80 8.64 -6.63
CA LEU A 70 -8.45 8.86 -7.90
C LEU A 70 -9.47 9.99 -7.75
N ASP A 71 -9.31 11.03 -8.57
CA ASP A 71 -10.15 12.21 -8.63
C ASP A 71 -10.34 12.62 -10.09
N ASP A 72 -11.40 13.36 -10.38
CA ASP A 72 -11.77 13.75 -11.75
C ASP A 72 -10.82 14.80 -12.33
N ASP A 73 -10.13 15.55 -11.47
CA ASP A 73 -9.19 16.63 -11.83
C ASP A 73 -7.77 16.15 -12.17
N LEU A 74 -7.54 14.84 -12.30
CA LEU A 74 -6.21 14.29 -12.58
C LEU A 74 -5.83 14.43 -14.06
N ASN A 75 -4.68 15.06 -14.31
CA ASN A 75 -4.11 15.11 -15.65
C ASN A 75 -3.40 13.79 -16.00
N ILE A 76 -4.12 12.90 -16.69
CA ILE A 76 -3.67 11.55 -17.07
C ILE A 76 -2.35 11.58 -17.86
N SER A 77 -2.21 12.52 -18.79
CA SER A 77 -1.02 12.63 -19.66
C SER A 77 0.26 12.94 -18.89
N GLN A 78 0.15 13.62 -17.74
CA GLN A 78 1.30 13.91 -16.86
C GLN A 78 1.69 12.71 -15.99
N ILE A 79 0.78 11.75 -15.78
CA ILE A 79 1.00 10.58 -14.94
C ILE A 79 1.76 9.50 -15.72
N ASP A 80 1.28 9.15 -16.91
CA ASP A 80 1.92 8.19 -17.81
C ASP A 80 1.38 8.38 -19.24
N ALA A 81 2.25 8.75 -20.18
CA ALA A 81 1.88 8.98 -21.58
C ALA A 81 1.24 7.74 -22.26
N ASN A 82 1.44 6.53 -21.73
CA ASN A 82 0.76 5.33 -22.26
C ASN A 82 -0.73 5.27 -21.90
N LEU A 83 -1.20 6.12 -20.99
CA LEU A 83 -2.60 6.19 -20.59
C LEU A 83 -3.42 7.15 -21.47
N ASP A 84 -2.81 7.84 -22.43
CA ASP A 84 -3.54 8.69 -23.38
C ASP A 84 -4.41 7.88 -24.35
N THR A 85 -4.11 6.58 -24.51
CA THR A 85 -4.92 5.66 -25.31
C THR A 85 -5.97 4.94 -24.47
N PRO A 86 -7.28 5.02 -24.81
CA PRO A 86 -8.33 4.34 -24.06
C PRO A 86 -8.09 2.84 -23.92
N SER A 87 -8.60 2.24 -22.82
CA SER A 87 -8.43 0.81 -22.51
C SER A 87 -6.98 0.32 -22.36
N THR A 88 -6.05 1.21 -21.98
CA THR A 88 -4.62 0.87 -21.83
C THR A 88 -4.19 0.81 -20.37
N TYR A 89 -3.23 -0.09 -20.08
CA TYR A 89 -2.59 -0.20 -18.77
C TYR A 89 -1.33 0.67 -18.69
N SER A 90 -1.06 1.20 -17.50
CA SER A 90 0.17 1.96 -17.25
C SER A 90 1.41 1.07 -17.39
N LYS A 91 2.48 1.64 -17.96
CA LYS A 91 3.81 1.03 -17.98
C LYS A 91 4.59 1.31 -16.70
N LEU A 92 4.25 2.38 -15.98
CA LEU A 92 4.94 2.81 -14.76
C LEU A 92 4.30 2.26 -13.49
N TYR A 93 2.97 2.20 -13.45
CA TYR A 93 2.20 1.88 -12.26
C TYR A 93 1.48 0.54 -12.38
N SER A 94 1.57 -0.28 -11.35
CA SER A 94 0.86 -1.56 -11.28
C SER A 94 -0.63 -1.36 -11.06
N ASN A 95 -1.44 -2.16 -11.75
CA ASN A 95 -2.90 -2.15 -11.63
C ASN A 95 -3.54 -0.79 -11.90
N LEU A 96 -2.89 0.10 -12.65
CA LEU A 96 -3.44 1.37 -13.10
C LEU A 96 -3.79 1.26 -14.59
N ARG A 97 -4.99 1.67 -14.97
CA ARG A 97 -5.43 1.68 -16.37
C ARG A 97 -6.44 2.79 -16.62
N ILE A 98 -6.59 3.19 -17.88
CA ILE A 98 -7.70 4.02 -18.33
C ILE A 98 -8.79 3.11 -18.90
N ASN A 99 -10.06 3.40 -18.60
CA ASN A 99 -11.18 2.65 -19.15
C ASN A 99 -11.55 3.14 -20.57
N LYS A 100 -12.70 2.71 -21.10
CA LYS A 100 -13.20 3.17 -22.42
C LYS A 100 -13.76 4.59 -22.39
N ASP A 101 -14.15 5.06 -21.21
CA ASP A 101 -14.76 6.38 -20.97
C ASP A 101 -13.72 7.42 -20.53
N ASN A 102 -12.43 7.14 -20.78
CA ASN A 102 -11.30 7.96 -20.36
C ASN A 102 -11.12 8.17 -18.84
N ASN A 103 -11.75 7.35 -18.00
CA ASN A 103 -11.59 7.41 -16.55
C ASN A 103 -10.41 6.55 -16.08
N LEU A 104 -9.61 7.12 -15.17
CA LEU A 104 -8.51 6.42 -14.53
C LEU A 104 -9.04 5.48 -13.44
N ILE A 105 -8.67 4.20 -13.51
CA ILE A 105 -9.14 3.18 -12.59
C ILE A 105 -8.00 2.30 -12.09
N SER A 106 -8.07 1.93 -10.81
CA SER A 106 -7.13 1.01 -10.18
C SER A 106 -7.79 0.12 -9.14
N ALA A 107 -7.31 -1.12 -9.03
CA ALA A 107 -7.73 -2.04 -7.97
C ALA A 107 -7.34 -1.56 -6.55
N ASN A 108 -6.35 -0.66 -6.47
CA ASN A 108 -5.89 -0.02 -5.24
C ASN A 108 -6.21 1.49 -5.23
N GLY A 109 -7.18 1.92 -6.02
CA GLY A 109 -7.66 3.30 -6.05
C GLY A 109 -8.68 3.56 -4.95
N ILE A 110 -8.59 4.74 -4.34
CA ILE A 110 -9.57 5.26 -3.39
C ILE A 110 -9.99 6.67 -3.79
N SER A 111 -11.17 7.11 -3.35
CA SER A 111 -11.60 8.49 -3.57
C SER A 111 -10.83 9.47 -2.69
N ARG A 112 -10.82 10.76 -3.06
CA ARG A 112 -10.31 11.85 -2.21
C ARG A 112 -10.96 11.85 -0.82
N ASN A 113 -12.26 11.60 -0.74
CA ASN A 113 -13.00 11.54 0.52
C ASN A 113 -12.53 10.38 1.42
N ASP A 114 -12.34 9.19 0.85
CA ASP A 114 -11.83 8.04 1.59
C ASP A 114 -10.41 8.29 2.08
N PHE A 115 -9.58 8.94 1.26
CA PHE A 115 -8.23 9.33 1.67
C PHE A 115 -8.25 10.28 2.87
N SER A 116 -9.07 11.34 2.83
CA SER A 116 -9.22 12.26 3.97
C SER A 116 -9.71 11.56 5.24
N LEU A 117 -10.50 10.50 5.10
CA LEU A 117 -10.98 9.72 6.24
C LEU A 117 -9.86 8.84 6.81
N LEU A 118 -9.08 8.19 5.95
CA LEU A 118 -7.88 7.44 6.34
C LEU A 118 -6.86 8.33 7.06
N GLU A 119 -6.64 9.54 6.56
CA GLU A 119 -5.73 10.52 7.15
C GLU A 119 -6.14 10.88 8.59
N ARG A 120 -7.42 11.22 8.79
CA ARG A 120 -7.95 11.50 10.14
C ARG A 120 -7.79 10.30 11.07
N TYR A 121 -8.12 9.10 10.59
CA TYR A 121 -7.98 7.89 11.37
C TYR A 121 -6.51 7.59 11.72
N ASN A 122 -5.60 7.78 10.77
CA ASN A 122 -4.16 7.64 10.98
C ASN A 122 -3.66 8.59 12.08
N LYS A 123 -4.10 9.85 12.07
CA LYS A 123 -3.80 10.82 13.12
C LYS A 123 -4.36 10.42 14.49
N LEU A 124 -5.59 9.91 14.53
CA LEU A 124 -6.19 9.39 15.77
C LEU A 124 -5.39 8.22 16.35
N LEU A 125 -4.98 7.27 15.51
CA LEU A 125 -4.15 6.14 15.95
C LEU A 125 -2.81 6.60 16.52
N ILE A 126 -2.14 7.58 15.89
CA ILE A 126 -0.88 8.14 16.39
C ILE A 126 -1.09 8.81 17.76
N ILE A 127 -2.14 9.62 17.90
CA ILE A 127 -2.45 10.30 19.17
C ILE A 127 -2.76 9.29 20.28
N ASN A 128 -3.56 8.25 19.97
CA ASN A 128 -3.92 7.23 20.95
C ASN A 128 -2.69 6.41 21.38
N ALA A 129 -1.84 6.03 20.43
CA ALA A 129 -0.58 5.34 20.75
C ALA A 129 0.33 6.21 21.63
N ALA A 130 0.46 7.50 21.32
CA ALA A 130 1.24 8.43 22.14
C ALA A 130 0.69 8.54 23.58
N LYS A 131 -0.64 8.63 23.74
CA LYS A 131 -1.28 8.64 25.05
C LYS A 131 -1.02 7.35 25.84
N SER A 132 -1.15 6.19 25.21
CA SER A 132 -0.83 4.90 25.85
C SER A 132 0.62 4.84 26.32
N ILE A 133 1.57 5.26 25.47
CA ILE A 133 2.99 5.32 25.83
C ILE A 133 3.22 6.24 27.03
N LEU A 134 2.67 7.46 27.01
CA LEU A 134 2.85 8.45 28.08
C LEU A 134 2.18 8.04 29.40
N ASN A 135 1.13 7.22 29.33
CA ASN A 135 0.47 6.65 30.50
C ASN A 135 1.21 5.43 31.07
N GLY A 136 2.30 4.98 30.43
CA GLY A 136 3.05 3.80 30.86
C GLY A 136 2.33 2.49 30.57
N ASP A 137 1.46 2.44 29.55
CA ASP A 137 0.84 1.19 29.11
C ASP A 137 1.90 0.32 28.41
N ILE A 138 2.40 -0.66 29.16
CA ILE A 138 3.42 -1.63 28.71
C ILE A 138 2.84 -3.03 28.49
N LYS A 139 1.51 -3.15 28.40
CA LYS A 139 0.86 -4.46 28.27
C LYS A 139 1.31 -5.16 26.98
N LEU A 140 1.78 -6.39 27.12
CA LEU A 140 2.07 -7.25 25.99
C LEU A 140 0.75 -7.70 25.34
N ASN A 141 0.51 -7.27 24.10
CA ASN A 141 -0.71 -7.57 23.34
C ASN A 141 -0.38 -7.89 21.87
N PRO A 142 0.27 -9.04 21.60
CA PRO A 142 0.72 -9.39 20.26
C PRO A 142 -0.49 -9.70 19.38
N TYR A 143 -0.47 -9.20 18.14
CA TYR A 143 -1.49 -9.57 17.18
C TYR A 143 -1.10 -10.85 16.42
N LYS A 144 -2.11 -11.57 15.94
CA LYS A 144 -1.93 -12.67 14.97
C LYS A 144 -2.80 -12.39 13.76
N TYR A 145 -2.16 -12.26 12.60
CA TYR A 145 -2.83 -12.07 11.32
C TYR A 145 -2.55 -13.26 10.43
N ALA A 146 -3.60 -14.03 10.11
CA ALA A 146 -3.46 -15.39 9.59
C ALA A 146 -2.49 -16.20 10.48
N ASP A 147 -1.36 -16.64 9.94
CA ASP A 147 -0.34 -17.40 10.67
C ASP A 147 0.89 -16.57 11.05
N THR A 148 0.85 -15.24 10.83
CA THR A 148 1.98 -14.35 11.11
C THR A 148 1.74 -13.54 12.39
N THR A 149 2.78 -13.47 13.23
CA THR A 149 2.83 -12.67 14.46
C THR A 149 4.09 -11.80 14.44
N PRO A 150 4.07 -10.55 14.94
CA PRO A 150 5.26 -9.71 15.00
C PRO A 150 6.32 -10.27 15.96
N LEU A 151 5.93 -11.14 16.89
CA LEU A 151 6.86 -11.74 17.85
C LEU A 151 7.99 -12.53 17.19
N THR A 152 7.78 -13.11 16.00
CA THR A 152 8.85 -13.82 15.27
C THR A 152 9.99 -12.92 14.79
N PHE A 153 9.78 -11.59 14.78
CA PHE A 153 10.76 -10.60 14.33
C PHE A 153 11.28 -9.73 15.48
N SER A 154 10.92 -10.04 16.73
CA SER A 154 11.35 -9.27 17.89
C SER A 154 12.71 -9.76 18.39
N ASP A 155 13.58 -8.83 18.78
CA ASP A 155 14.85 -9.13 19.47
C ASP A 155 14.67 -9.34 20.98
N TYR A 156 13.47 -9.10 21.51
CA TYR A 156 13.18 -9.10 22.96
C TYR A 156 12.54 -10.40 23.46
N ASN A 157 12.69 -11.50 22.72
CA ASN A 157 12.06 -12.79 23.01
C ASN A 157 12.37 -13.30 24.42
N ASP A 158 13.60 -13.09 24.87
CA ASP A 158 14.09 -13.51 26.20
C ASP A 158 13.60 -12.61 27.34
N ILE A 159 12.88 -11.52 27.04
CA ILE A 159 12.40 -10.56 28.04
C ILE A 159 10.91 -10.76 28.32
N TYR A 160 10.11 -10.94 27.27
CA TYR A 160 8.66 -10.87 27.39
C TYR A 160 8.00 -12.22 27.74
N PHE A 161 8.72 -13.35 27.63
CA PHE A 161 8.30 -14.71 28.02
C PHE A 161 6.85 -15.07 27.63
N PHE A 162 6.43 -14.71 26.42
CA PHE A 162 5.07 -14.97 25.96
C PHE A 162 4.92 -16.44 25.60
N ASP A 163 3.98 -17.11 26.27
CA ASP A 163 3.60 -18.49 26.03
C ASP A 163 2.10 -18.53 25.74
N ASP A 164 1.72 -18.97 24.53
CA ASP A 164 0.32 -19.00 24.08
C ASP A 164 -0.48 -20.18 24.65
N MET A 165 0.17 -21.08 25.39
CA MET A 165 -0.49 -22.14 26.16
C MET A 165 -1.05 -21.65 27.49
N LEU A 166 -0.62 -20.46 27.96
CA LEU A 166 -1.09 -19.88 29.22
C LEU A 166 -2.41 -19.13 29.02
N PRO A 167 -3.45 -19.35 29.86
CA PRO A 167 -4.74 -18.68 29.73
C PRO A 167 -4.69 -17.16 29.75
N GLU A 168 -3.70 -16.58 30.44
CA GLU A 168 -3.49 -15.14 30.56
C GLU A 168 -2.91 -14.52 29.28
N ASN A 169 -2.25 -15.33 28.45
CA ASN A 169 -1.56 -14.91 27.24
C ASN A 169 -2.40 -15.27 26.01
N ASN A 170 -2.93 -14.25 25.34
CA ASN A 170 -3.74 -14.47 24.15
C ASN A 170 -3.29 -13.55 23.03
N TYR A 171 -3.28 -14.09 21.82
CA TYR A 171 -3.10 -13.27 20.63
C TYR A 171 -4.36 -12.44 20.36
N HIS A 172 -4.15 -11.19 19.97
CA HIS A 172 -5.21 -10.39 19.35
C HIS A 172 -5.36 -10.83 17.87
N HIS A 173 -6.37 -11.65 17.59
CA HIS A 173 -6.61 -12.18 16.25
C HIS A 173 -7.18 -11.09 15.33
N ILE A 174 -6.40 -10.71 14.31
CA ILE A 174 -6.84 -9.80 13.26
C ILE A 174 -7.38 -10.66 12.12
N LEU A 175 -8.69 -10.61 11.91
CA LEU A 175 -9.35 -11.32 10.82
C LEU A 175 -9.10 -10.61 9.49
N LYS A 176 -8.94 -11.40 8.42
CA LYS A 176 -8.93 -10.86 7.06
C LYS A 176 -10.31 -10.33 6.75
N ALA A 177 -10.45 -9.02 6.74
CA ALA A 177 -11.71 -8.40 6.40
C ALA A 177 -11.97 -8.50 4.88
N ASP A 178 -13.23 -8.77 4.52
CA ASP A 178 -13.66 -8.78 3.12
C ASP A 178 -13.67 -7.33 2.60
N LYS A 179 -13.12 -7.10 1.39
CA LYS A 179 -13.01 -5.75 0.81
C LYS A 179 -14.37 -5.04 0.73
N LYS A 180 -15.48 -5.78 0.63
CA LYS A 180 -16.84 -5.21 0.65
C LYS A 180 -17.30 -4.69 2.02
N GLN A 181 -16.73 -5.20 3.11
CA GLN A 181 -17.09 -4.77 4.48
C GLN A 181 -16.20 -3.63 5.00
N LEU A 182 -15.00 -3.47 4.44
CA LEU A 182 -14.06 -2.40 4.74
C LEU A 182 -14.44 -1.09 4.04
N SER A 183 -15.55 -0.49 4.42
CA SER A 183 -15.71 0.96 4.20
C SER A 183 -14.90 1.68 5.28
N VAL A 184 -14.22 2.79 4.98
CA VAL A 184 -13.45 3.51 6.02
C VAL A 184 -14.36 3.94 7.20
N ARG A 185 -15.68 4.03 7.00
CA ARG A 185 -16.70 4.20 8.05
C ARG A 185 -16.77 3.05 9.06
N SER A 186 -16.48 1.80 8.67
CA SER A 186 -16.47 0.67 9.60
C SER A 186 -15.24 0.65 10.51
N LEU A 187 -14.16 1.34 10.10
CA LEU A 187 -12.92 1.49 10.89
C LEU A 187 -13.01 2.62 11.93
N MET A 188 -14.03 3.48 11.85
CA MET A 188 -14.26 4.59 12.79
C MET A 188 -15.26 4.29 13.91
N ARG A 189 -15.79 3.06 13.97
CA ARG A 189 -16.55 2.54 15.12
C ARG A 189 -15.64 1.75 16.02
#